data_AF-A0A7W2FX15-F1
#
_entry.id   AF-A0A7W2FX15-F1
#
_cell.length_a   1.000
_cell.length_b   1.000
_cell.length_c   1.000
_cell.angle_alpha   90.00
_cell.angle_beta   90.00
_cell.angle_gamma   90.00
#
_symmetry.space_group_name_H-M   'P 1'
#
loop_
_entity.id
_entity.type
_entity.pdbx_description
1 polymer ?
#
loop_
_entity_poly.entity_id
_entity_poly.type
_entity_poly.pdbx_seq_one_letter_code
_entity_poly.pdbx_strand_id
1 'polypeptide(L)'
;MRNFQINDFPNIGAVMSSKMVTEENYKPNFIFREKPSNENDSGWRIFSGFESDEYSENPNNFGIYDPKTILKIDETIAHLLLYKGIGSVWEKTTNNEWIEVIDYPLEDDFMVEHQLTNEWTLLLNNLFIKKPEGNDLMFTTGDKTVRLTLLNYAGKQKEAICEEKEQEISKRGLEIDIIKRYQLKQDHLLKIGYHIKEYDAQRDLEYHLICAFTIADNTVLQNFFYFDNEKDLEWALETWKKISYKE
;
A
#
# COMPACT_ATOMS: atom_id res chain seq x y z
N MET A 1 -12.18 8.58 -13.69
CA MET A 1 -11.14 9.37 -13.00
C MET A 1 -11.63 10.80 -12.88
N ARG A 2 -11.79 11.27 -11.64
CA ARG A 2 -12.15 12.66 -11.36
C ARG A 2 -11.13 13.62 -11.97
N ASN A 3 -11.60 14.55 -12.80
CA ASN A 3 -10.78 15.69 -13.23
C ASN A 3 -10.69 16.67 -12.06
N PHE A 4 -9.47 16.96 -11.60
CA PHE A 4 -9.23 17.91 -10.53
C PHE A 4 -8.67 19.21 -11.09
N GLN A 5 -9.16 20.35 -10.60
CA GLN A 5 -8.49 21.61 -10.82
C GLN A 5 -7.29 21.71 -9.88
N ILE A 6 -6.16 22.25 -10.37
CA ILE A 6 -4.92 22.38 -9.58
C ILE A 6 -5.16 23.07 -8.23
N ASN A 7 -6.05 24.07 -8.19
CA ASN A 7 -6.35 24.81 -6.96
C ASN A 7 -7.01 23.94 -5.89
N ASP A 8 -7.78 22.92 -6.30
CA ASP A 8 -8.51 21.99 -5.45
C ASP A 8 -7.73 20.69 -5.19
N PHE A 9 -6.46 20.63 -5.59
CA PHE A 9 -5.63 19.46 -5.38
C PHE A 9 -5.51 19.15 -3.87
N PRO A 10 -5.81 17.90 -3.43
CA PRO A 10 -5.70 17.49 -2.04
C PRO A 10 -4.33 17.77 -1.43
N ASN A 11 -4.31 18.10 -0.14
CA ASN A 11 -3.05 18.22 0.58
C ASN A 11 -2.47 16.83 0.84
N ILE A 12 -1.32 16.55 0.21
CA ILE A 12 -0.57 15.29 0.37
C ILE A 12 0.78 15.49 1.05
N GLY A 13 1.06 16.69 1.59
CA GLY A 13 2.40 17.13 1.98
C GLY A 13 3.17 17.73 0.80
N ALA A 14 4.37 18.22 1.08
CA ALA A 14 5.30 18.79 0.11
C ALA A 14 6.01 17.69 -0.69
N VAL A 15 6.45 18.03 -1.90
CA VAL A 15 7.25 17.15 -2.76
C VAL A 15 8.69 17.66 -2.82
N MET A 16 9.65 16.75 -2.97
CA MET A 16 11.02 17.13 -3.36
C MET A 16 11.12 17.09 -4.88
N SER A 17 11.69 18.13 -5.48
CA SER A 17 11.89 18.18 -6.92
C SER A 17 13.25 18.75 -7.31
N SER A 18 13.81 18.21 -8.39
CA SER A 18 14.99 18.77 -9.06
C SER A 18 14.73 20.19 -9.54
N LYS A 19 15.74 21.05 -9.39
CA LYS A 19 15.73 22.41 -9.97
C LYS A 19 15.73 22.41 -11.49
N MET A 20 16.16 21.33 -12.16
CA MET A 20 15.95 21.21 -13.61
C MET A 20 14.45 21.30 -13.97
N VAL A 21 13.59 20.67 -13.17
CA VAL A 21 12.13 20.72 -13.38
C VAL A 21 11.57 22.10 -13.02
N THR A 22 11.99 22.65 -11.88
CA THR A 22 11.32 23.82 -11.27
C THR A 22 11.92 25.18 -11.67
N GLU A 23 13.18 25.24 -12.07
CA GLU A 23 13.91 26.46 -12.41
C GLU A 23 14.41 26.47 -13.87
N GLU A 24 14.66 25.30 -14.48
CA GLU A 24 15.25 25.19 -15.84
C GLU A 24 14.25 24.76 -16.93
N ASN A 25 12.95 24.68 -16.62
CA ASN A 25 11.86 24.33 -17.53
C ASN A 25 11.91 22.91 -18.13
N TYR A 26 12.61 21.97 -17.49
CA TYR A 26 12.50 20.57 -17.87
C TYR A 26 11.14 20.00 -17.45
N LYS A 27 10.63 19.06 -18.26
CA LYS A 27 9.47 18.27 -17.84
C LYS A 27 9.90 17.21 -16.84
N PRO A 28 9.04 16.91 -15.85
CA PRO A 28 9.22 15.73 -15.01
C PRO A 28 9.02 14.46 -15.85
N ASN A 29 10.04 13.61 -15.92
CA ASN A 29 9.99 12.33 -16.64
C ASN A 29 10.32 11.13 -15.76
N PHE A 30 10.74 11.35 -14.52
CA PHE A 30 11.03 10.27 -13.57
C PHE A 30 10.59 10.69 -12.18
N ILE A 31 9.76 9.88 -11.53
CA ILE A 31 9.31 10.13 -10.16
C ILE A 31 9.32 8.82 -9.36
N PHE A 32 9.58 8.93 -8.07
CA PHE A 32 9.37 7.81 -7.16
C PHE A 32 8.86 8.32 -5.81
N ARG A 33 8.29 7.39 -5.04
CA ARG A 33 7.78 7.68 -3.70
C ARG A 33 8.52 6.86 -2.66
N GLU A 34 9.34 7.51 -1.87
CA GLU A 34 9.98 6.93 -0.69
C GLU A 34 9.14 7.16 0.55
N LYS A 35 9.60 6.65 1.70
CA LYS A 35 8.94 6.96 2.97
C LYS A 35 9.07 8.44 3.29
N PRO A 36 7.96 9.11 3.65
CA PRO A 36 7.99 10.41 4.27
C PRO A 36 8.96 10.49 5.44
N SER A 37 9.82 11.50 5.42
CA SER A 37 10.70 11.85 6.54
C SER A 37 9.94 12.44 7.74
N ASN A 38 8.78 13.05 7.49
CA ASN A 38 7.89 13.66 8.49
C ASN A 38 6.48 13.85 7.91
N GLU A 39 5.53 14.34 8.73
CA GLU A 39 4.13 14.51 8.34
C GLU A 39 3.90 15.50 7.18
N ASN A 40 4.82 16.45 6.96
CA ASN A 40 4.74 17.41 5.85
C ASN A 40 5.44 16.91 4.59
N ASP A 41 6.14 15.79 4.62
CA ASP A 41 6.78 15.18 3.45
C ASP A 41 5.80 14.20 2.79
N SER A 42 5.50 14.39 1.51
CA SER A 42 4.64 13.47 0.78
C SER A 42 5.33 12.14 0.46
N GLY A 43 6.66 12.10 0.53
CA GLY A 43 7.52 11.01 0.06
C GLY A 43 7.84 11.10 -1.44
N TRP A 44 7.21 12.00 -2.20
CA TRP A 44 7.46 12.12 -3.64
C TRP A 44 8.79 12.81 -3.93
N ARG A 45 9.54 12.21 -4.86
CA ARG A 45 10.81 12.70 -5.41
C ARG A 45 10.64 12.81 -6.92
N ILE A 46 10.93 14.00 -7.49
CA ILE A 46 10.55 14.35 -8.86
C ILE A 46 11.76 14.87 -9.65
N PHE A 47 12.05 14.21 -10.76
CA PHE A 47 13.24 14.41 -11.58
C PHE A 47 12.87 14.64 -13.05
N SER A 48 13.75 15.32 -13.77
CA SER A 48 13.65 15.48 -15.21
C SER A 48 14.08 14.23 -15.97
N GLY A 49 14.88 13.36 -15.35
CA GLY A 49 15.52 12.20 -15.96
C GLY A 49 16.84 12.52 -16.68
N PHE A 50 17.30 13.76 -16.62
CA PHE A 50 18.56 14.23 -17.21
C PHE A 50 19.60 14.63 -16.17
N GLU A 51 19.29 14.47 -14.88
CA GLU A 51 20.22 14.67 -13.79
C GLU A 51 21.39 13.69 -13.88
N SER A 52 22.63 14.19 -13.85
CA SER A 52 23.82 13.35 -13.68
C SER A 52 23.96 12.89 -12.22
N ASP A 53 24.85 11.92 -11.98
CA ASP A 53 25.20 11.50 -10.61
C ASP A 53 25.73 12.68 -9.79
N GLU A 54 26.67 13.46 -10.33
CA GLU A 54 27.21 14.66 -9.69
C GLU A 54 26.11 15.70 -9.38
N TYR A 55 25.13 15.84 -10.27
CA TYR A 55 23.99 16.73 -10.03
C TYR A 55 23.12 16.21 -8.89
N SER A 56 22.85 14.90 -8.87
CA SER A 56 21.97 14.25 -7.89
C SER A 56 22.58 14.16 -6.50
N GLU A 57 23.92 14.12 -6.40
CA GLU A 57 24.65 14.09 -5.14
C GLU A 57 24.72 15.45 -4.43
N ASN A 58 24.34 16.55 -5.10
CA ASN A 58 24.35 17.89 -4.51
C ASN A 58 22.96 18.31 -4.03
N PRO A 59 22.69 18.36 -2.71
CA PRO A 59 21.37 18.72 -2.18
C PRO A 59 20.87 20.11 -2.60
N ASN A 60 21.78 21.04 -2.95
CA ASN A 60 21.40 22.39 -3.39
C ASN A 60 20.71 22.39 -4.77
N ASN A 61 20.77 21.28 -5.51
CA ASN A 61 20.11 21.09 -6.79
C ASN A 61 18.65 20.63 -6.65
N PHE A 62 18.18 20.43 -5.42
CA PHE A 62 16.82 20.04 -5.11
C PHE A 62 16.12 21.10 -4.26
N GLY A 63 14.80 21.10 -4.31
CA GLY A 63 13.95 21.97 -3.50
C GLY A 63 12.71 21.24 -3.01
N ILE A 64 12.08 21.81 -1.99
CA ILE A 64 10.81 21.35 -1.43
C ILE A 64 9.70 22.27 -1.91
N TYR A 65 8.67 21.71 -2.54
CA TYR A 65 7.63 22.46 -3.21
C TYR A 65 6.23 21.99 -2.83
N ASP A 66 5.27 22.91 -2.89
CA ASP A 66 3.85 22.53 -2.93
C ASP A 66 3.60 21.68 -4.18
N PRO A 67 2.90 20.53 -4.09
CA PRO A 67 2.53 19.71 -5.25
C PRO A 67 1.93 20.51 -6.40
N LYS A 68 1.13 21.55 -6.10
CA LYS A 68 0.49 22.43 -7.08
C LYS A 68 1.50 23.18 -7.94
N THR A 69 2.71 23.42 -7.45
CA THR A 69 3.79 24.01 -8.26
C THR A 69 4.20 23.07 -9.38
N ILE A 70 4.35 21.77 -9.08
CA ILE A 70 4.71 20.76 -10.07
C ILE A 70 3.55 20.50 -11.04
N LEU A 71 2.31 20.48 -10.54
CA LEU A 71 1.13 20.29 -11.40
C LEU A 71 0.92 21.41 -12.42
N LYS A 72 1.40 22.63 -12.14
CA LYS A 72 1.40 23.73 -13.12
C LYS A 72 2.42 23.51 -14.25
N ILE A 73 3.47 22.72 -14.00
CA ILE A 73 4.49 22.35 -14.99
C ILE A 73 3.98 21.17 -15.83
N ASP A 74 3.45 20.14 -15.17
CA ASP A 74 2.91 18.95 -15.82
C ASP A 74 1.75 18.34 -15.03
N GLU A 75 0.52 18.56 -15.53
CA GLU A 75 -0.69 18.07 -14.87
C GLU A 75 -0.85 16.55 -14.95
N THR A 76 -0.14 15.86 -15.86
CA THR A 76 -0.34 14.42 -16.07
C THR A 76 0.11 13.58 -14.87
N ILE A 77 0.86 14.18 -13.94
CA ILE A 77 1.34 13.55 -12.70
C ILE A 77 0.26 13.49 -11.61
N ALA A 78 -0.80 14.30 -11.70
CA ALA A 78 -1.78 14.46 -10.61
C ALA A 78 -2.32 13.12 -10.08
N HIS A 79 -2.64 12.20 -10.98
CA HIS A 79 -3.15 10.87 -10.60
C HIS A 79 -2.10 10.04 -9.87
N LEU A 80 -0.83 10.10 -10.28
CA LEU A 80 0.24 9.37 -9.61
C LEU A 80 0.41 9.88 -8.18
N LEU A 81 0.50 11.21 -8.02
CA LEU A 81 0.73 11.84 -6.72
C LEU A 81 -0.35 11.50 -5.68
N LEU A 82 -1.60 11.35 -6.11
CA LEU A 82 -2.74 11.06 -5.24
C LEU A 82 -2.90 9.59 -4.91
N TYR A 83 -2.71 8.71 -5.89
CA TYR A 83 -3.21 7.34 -5.81
C TYR A 83 -2.11 6.28 -5.76
N LYS A 84 -0.83 6.65 -5.94
CA LYS A 84 0.28 5.68 -5.89
C LYS A 84 1.00 5.72 -4.57
N GLY A 85 1.26 4.55 -4.02
CA GLY A 85 1.80 4.39 -2.68
C GLY A 85 3.32 4.53 -2.62
N ILE A 86 3.81 4.53 -1.38
CA ILE A 86 5.22 4.40 -1.05
C ILE A 86 5.77 3.13 -1.68
N GLY A 87 6.95 3.21 -2.28
CA GLY A 87 7.56 2.12 -3.04
C GLY A 87 7.31 2.20 -4.55
N SER A 88 6.45 3.11 -5.01
CA SER A 88 6.15 3.21 -6.44
C SER A 88 7.15 4.09 -7.18
N VAL A 89 7.51 3.66 -8.39
CA VAL A 89 8.47 4.32 -9.28
C VAL A 89 7.84 4.41 -10.67
N TRP A 90 7.95 5.57 -11.29
CA TRP A 90 7.30 5.86 -12.56
C TRP A 90 8.22 6.64 -13.48
N GLU A 91 8.20 6.28 -14.76
CA GLU A 91 8.91 7.00 -15.81
C GLU A 91 7.97 7.39 -16.94
N LYS A 92 8.30 8.47 -17.62
CA LYS A 92 7.53 8.99 -18.74
C LYS A 92 8.17 8.54 -20.05
N THR A 93 7.38 7.83 -20.86
CA THR A 93 7.81 7.33 -22.16
C THR A 93 7.93 8.46 -23.19
N THR A 94 8.53 8.17 -24.35
CA THR A 94 8.59 9.11 -25.50
C THR A 94 7.22 9.54 -26.01
N ASN A 95 6.17 8.77 -25.71
CA ASN A 95 4.78 9.07 -26.07
C ASN A 95 4.06 9.93 -25.02
N ASN A 96 4.78 10.42 -23.99
CA ASN A 96 4.24 11.15 -22.84
C ASN A 96 3.31 10.33 -21.93
N GLU A 97 3.38 9.01 -21.98
CA GLU A 97 2.64 8.11 -21.07
C GLU A 97 3.51 7.72 -19.88
N TRP A 98 2.93 7.71 -18.68
CA TRP A 98 3.59 7.23 -17.47
C TRP A 98 3.48 5.71 -17.36
N ILE A 99 4.62 5.04 -17.18
CA ILE A 99 4.71 3.61 -16.91
C ILE A 99 5.39 3.38 -15.57
N GLU A 100 5.02 2.28 -14.91
CA GLU A 100 5.63 1.91 -13.64
C GLU A 100 6.94 1.17 -13.89
N VAL A 101 7.95 1.50 -13.10
CA VAL A 101 9.27 0.84 -13.08
C VAL A 101 9.31 -0.08 -11.87
N ILE A 102 9.68 -1.35 -12.07
CA ILE A 102 9.61 -2.39 -11.04
C ILE A 102 10.98 -2.83 -10.52
N ASP A 103 12.06 -2.41 -11.18
CA ASP A 103 13.45 -2.83 -10.91
C ASP A 103 14.33 -1.68 -10.39
N TYR A 104 13.73 -0.52 -10.09
CA TYR A 104 14.46 0.60 -9.50
C TYR A 104 14.70 0.35 -8.00
N PRO A 105 15.96 0.40 -7.53
CA PRO A 105 16.28 0.13 -6.15
C PRO A 105 15.86 1.28 -5.24
N LEU A 106 15.02 1.00 -4.25
CA LEU A 106 14.67 1.94 -3.19
C LEU A 106 15.37 1.56 -1.88
N GLU A 107 15.91 2.54 -1.17
CA GLU A 107 16.68 2.32 0.07
C GLU A 107 15.88 1.52 1.12
N ASP A 108 14.59 1.83 1.24
CA ASP A 108 13.69 1.21 2.21
C ASP A 108 13.05 -0.11 1.72
N ASP A 109 13.38 -0.61 0.53
CA ASP A 109 12.80 -1.82 -0.05
C ASP A 109 13.49 -3.10 0.47
N PHE A 110 13.11 -3.50 1.69
CA PHE A 110 13.55 -4.75 2.30
C PHE A 110 12.48 -5.32 3.23
N MET A 111 12.52 -6.64 3.47
CA MET A 111 11.54 -7.29 4.36
C MET A 111 11.89 -7.09 5.84
N VAL A 112 10.88 -6.81 6.66
CA VAL A 112 10.97 -6.67 8.12
C VAL A 112 9.99 -7.61 8.79
N GLU A 113 10.45 -8.29 9.83
CA GLU A 113 9.59 -9.09 10.69
C GLU A 113 8.96 -8.20 11.77
N HIS A 114 7.63 -8.11 11.76
CA HIS A 114 6.87 -7.39 12.76
C HIS A 114 6.32 -8.34 13.80
N GLN A 115 6.76 -8.18 15.05
CA GLN A 115 6.17 -8.86 16.19
C GLN A 115 4.78 -8.27 16.49
N LEU A 116 3.74 -9.10 16.42
CA LEU A 116 2.35 -8.69 16.68
C LEU A 116 1.94 -9.01 18.13
N THR A 117 2.26 -10.22 18.60
CA THR A 117 2.20 -10.65 20.01
C THR A 117 3.44 -11.50 20.34
N ASN A 118 3.51 -12.22 21.46
CA ASN A 118 4.64 -13.14 21.69
C ASN A 118 4.63 -14.34 20.71
N GLU A 119 3.46 -14.68 20.18
CA GLU A 119 3.20 -15.85 19.34
C GLU A 119 3.06 -15.47 17.87
N TRP A 120 2.48 -14.30 17.56
CA TRP A 120 2.17 -13.89 16.19
C TRP A 120 3.24 -12.98 15.60
N THR A 121 3.66 -13.29 14.37
CA THR A 121 4.55 -12.43 13.56
C THR A 121 4.02 -12.24 12.14
N LEU A 122 4.42 -11.12 11.53
CA LEU A 122 4.15 -10.82 10.12
C LEU A 122 5.45 -10.36 9.46
N LEU A 123 5.89 -11.04 8.40
CA LEU A 123 6.96 -10.57 7.54
C LEU A 123 6.37 -9.65 6.45
N LEU A 124 6.61 -8.34 6.57
CA LEU A 124 6.09 -7.31 5.65
C LEU A 124 7.23 -6.43 5.14
N ASN A 125 7.07 -5.88 3.93
CA ASN A 125 8.06 -4.96 3.40
C ASN A 125 8.15 -3.69 4.26
N ASN A 126 9.36 -3.22 4.50
CA ASN A 126 9.66 -2.05 5.30
C ASN A 126 8.98 -0.79 4.76
N LEU A 127 8.70 -0.67 3.46
CA LEU A 127 7.96 0.44 2.83
C LEU A 127 6.60 0.74 3.47
N PHE A 128 5.98 -0.22 4.16
CA PHE A 128 4.71 -0.02 4.84
C PHE A 128 4.86 0.79 6.13
N ILE A 129 4.13 1.90 6.22
CA ILE A 129 4.07 2.70 7.45
C ILE A 129 3.07 2.09 8.41
N LYS A 130 3.52 1.81 9.64
CA LYS A 130 2.65 1.43 10.74
C LYS A 130 1.86 2.65 11.23
N LYS A 131 0.53 2.55 11.24
CA LYS A 131 -0.38 3.52 11.83
C LYS A 131 -1.10 2.91 13.03
N PRO A 132 -1.13 3.59 14.20
CA PRO A 132 -1.93 3.13 15.33
C PRO A 132 -3.42 3.34 15.01
N GLU A 133 -4.24 2.30 15.16
CA GLU A 133 -5.70 2.37 14.94
C GLU A 133 -6.47 1.66 16.07
N GLY A 134 -6.48 2.27 17.26
CA GLY A 134 -7.17 1.69 18.43
C GLY A 134 -6.57 0.33 18.81
N ASN A 135 -7.39 -0.73 18.72
CA ASN A 135 -6.97 -2.11 19.00
C ASN A 135 -6.39 -2.84 17.76
N ASP A 136 -6.49 -2.22 16.58
CA ASP A 136 -6.03 -2.80 15.34
C ASP A 136 -4.62 -2.33 14.98
N LEU A 137 -3.90 -3.19 14.26
CA LEU A 137 -2.63 -2.86 13.65
C LEU A 137 -2.84 -2.58 12.16
N MET A 138 -2.52 -1.38 11.72
CA MET A 138 -2.60 -0.98 10.32
C MET A 138 -1.20 -0.69 9.77
N PHE A 139 -0.90 -1.26 8.62
CA PHE A 139 0.30 -1.02 7.83
C PHE A 139 -0.11 -0.57 6.44
N THR A 140 0.45 0.52 5.92
CA THR A 140 0.02 1.04 4.60
C THR A 140 1.13 1.71 3.82
N THR A 141 1.13 1.52 2.51
CA THR A 141 1.87 2.34 1.53
C THR A 141 1.02 3.47 0.97
N GLY A 142 -0.29 3.48 1.24
CA GLY A 142 -1.28 4.40 0.69
C GLY A 142 -2.15 3.78 -0.40
N ASP A 143 -1.60 2.88 -1.21
CA ASP A 143 -2.32 2.12 -2.26
C ASP A 143 -2.48 0.63 -1.94
N LYS A 144 -1.74 0.15 -0.93
CA LYS A 144 -1.83 -1.17 -0.33
C LYS A 144 -1.91 -1.01 1.17
N THR A 145 -2.79 -1.78 1.81
CA THR A 145 -2.98 -1.74 3.27
C THR A 145 -3.17 -3.14 3.83
N VAL A 146 -2.50 -3.44 4.94
CA VAL A 146 -2.75 -4.60 5.78
C VAL A 146 -3.32 -4.10 7.10
N ARG A 147 -4.54 -4.52 7.45
CA ARG A 147 -5.15 -4.28 8.76
C ARG A 147 -5.34 -5.61 9.48
N LEU A 148 -4.94 -5.66 10.74
CA LEU A 148 -4.91 -6.87 11.55
C LEU A 148 -5.62 -6.62 12.89
N THR A 149 -6.46 -7.57 13.28
CA THR A 149 -7.12 -7.60 14.58
C THR A 149 -6.93 -8.97 15.20
N LEU A 150 -6.43 -9.02 16.43
CA LEU A 150 -6.29 -10.28 17.17
C LEU A 150 -7.54 -10.55 18.01
N LEU A 151 -8.08 -11.75 17.86
CA LEU A 151 -9.26 -12.21 18.58
C LEU A 151 -8.91 -13.47 19.39
N ASN A 152 -9.29 -13.49 20.67
CA ASN A 152 -9.12 -14.64 21.55
C ASN A 152 -10.46 -15.32 21.81
N TYR A 153 -10.51 -16.64 21.60
CA TYR A 153 -11.67 -17.50 21.75
C TYR A 153 -11.46 -18.48 22.90
N ALA A 154 -11.18 -17.96 24.10
CA ALA A 154 -10.95 -18.75 25.30
C ALA A 154 -12.02 -19.84 25.50
N GLY A 155 -11.58 -21.08 25.70
CA GLY A 155 -12.44 -22.23 25.91
C GLY A 155 -13.02 -22.87 24.64
N LYS A 156 -12.77 -22.32 23.44
CA LYS A 156 -13.14 -22.98 22.18
C LYS A 156 -11.95 -23.75 21.60
N GLN A 157 -12.26 -24.92 21.04
CA GLN A 157 -11.33 -25.70 20.24
C GLN A 157 -11.20 -25.10 18.84
N LYS A 158 -10.04 -25.28 18.23
CA LYS A 158 -9.72 -24.75 16.90
C LYS A 158 -10.74 -25.16 15.85
N GLU A 159 -11.17 -26.41 15.84
CA GLU A 159 -12.14 -26.95 14.88
C GLU A 159 -13.47 -26.20 14.93
N ALA A 160 -13.97 -25.91 16.14
CA ALA A 160 -15.20 -25.15 16.32
C ALA A 160 -15.05 -23.70 15.85
N ILE A 161 -13.88 -23.09 16.03
CA ILE A 161 -13.58 -21.75 15.51
C ILE A 161 -13.56 -21.76 13.97
N CYS A 162 -12.95 -22.79 13.37
CA CYS A 162 -12.92 -22.95 11.92
C CYS A 162 -14.33 -23.04 11.34
N GLU A 163 -15.19 -23.89 11.91
CA GLU A 163 -16.58 -24.04 11.47
C GLU A 163 -17.36 -22.73 11.59
N GLU A 164 -17.21 -21.99 12.70
CA GLU A 164 -17.84 -20.68 12.90
C GLU A 164 -17.42 -19.68 11.82
N LYS A 165 -16.13 -19.64 11.47
CA LYS A 165 -15.60 -18.72 10.45
C LYS A 165 -15.99 -19.11 9.03
N GLU A 166 -16.08 -20.40 8.72
CA GLU A 166 -16.62 -20.86 7.44
C GLU A 166 -18.11 -20.50 7.29
N GLN A 167 -18.90 -20.62 8.36
CA GLN A 167 -20.29 -20.18 8.39
C GLN A 167 -20.41 -18.66 8.23
N GLU A 168 -19.54 -17.89 8.88
CA GLU A 168 -19.48 -16.43 8.75
C GLU A 168 -19.27 -16.01 7.28
N ILE A 169 -18.27 -16.60 6.60
CA ILE A 169 -17.99 -16.36 5.18
C ILE A 169 -19.18 -16.77 4.31
N SER A 170 -19.79 -17.92 4.60
CA SER A 170 -20.93 -18.44 3.83
C SER A 170 -22.13 -17.50 3.91
N LYS A 171 -22.45 -17.02 5.12
CA LYS A 171 -23.52 -16.04 5.34
C LYS A 171 -23.21 -14.72 4.64
N ARG A 172 -21.98 -14.24 4.74
CA ARG A 172 -21.56 -12.98 4.11
C ARG A 172 -21.72 -13.04 2.58
N GLY A 173 -21.38 -14.17 1.97
CA GLY A 173 -21.57 -14.40 0.54
C GLY A 173 -23.03 -14.42 0.04
N LEU A 174 -24.02 -14.34 0.94
CA LEU A 174 -25.42 -14.10 0.56
C LEU A 174 -25.73 -12.61 0.41
N GLU A 175 -24.91 -11.74 1.00
CA GLU A 175 -25.11 -10.28 1.06
C GLU A 175 -24.19 -9.52 0.10
N ILE A 176 -23.04 -10.11 -0.26
CA ILE A 176 -22.00 -9.47 -1.09
C ILE A 176 -21.56 -10.39 -2.22
N ASP A 177 -21.12 -9.79 -3.33
CA ASP A 177 -20.56 -10.52 -4.45
C ASP A 177 -19.12 -10.94 -4.14
N ILE A 178 -18.91 -12.24 -3.93
CA ILE A 178 -17.60 -12.81 -3.66
C ILE A 178 -16.96 -13.25 -4.97
N ILE A 179 -15.87 -12.58 -5.35
CA ILE A 179 -15.07 -12.91 -6.53
C ILE A 179 -14.43 -14.28 -6.36
N LYS A 180 -13.83 -14.53 -5.19
CA LYS A 180 -13.13 -15.78 -4.91
C LYS A 180 -13.05 -16.09 -3.43
N ARG A 181 -13.16 -17.37 -3.07
CA ARG A 181 -12.86 -17.89 -1.73
C ARG A 181 -11.49 -18.55 -1.72
N TYR A 182 -10.79 -18.45 -0.61
CA TYR A 182 -9.45 -18.98 -0.41
C TYR A 182 -9.40 -19.85 0.83
N GLN A 183 -8.64 -20.93 0.73
CA GLN A 183 -8.23 -21.75 1.84
C GLN A 183 -6.77 -22.12 1.63
N LEU A 184 -5.91 -21.72 2.57
CA LEU A 184 -4.50 -22.05 2.61
C LEU A 184 -4.25 -22.90 3.85
N LYS A 185 -3.60 -24.04 3.69
CA LYS A 185 -3.10 -24.86 4.79
C LYS A 185 -1.59 -24.69 4.85
N GLN A 186 -1.09 -24.14 5.95
CA GLN A 186 0.33 -23.87 6.15
C GLN A 186 0.68 -24.26 7.59
N ASP A 187 1.49 -25.29 7.74
CA ASP A 187 1.84 -25.87 9.04
C ASP A 187 0.60 -26.21 9.89
N HIS A 188 0.55 -25.72 11.14
CA HIS A 188 -0.60 -25.82 12.03
C HIS A 188 -1.61 -24.67 11.84
N LEU A 189 -1.45 -23.78 10.86
CA LEU A 189 -2.37 -22.67 10.61
C LEU A 189 -3.46 -23.07 9.61
N LEU A 190 -4.71 -22.74 9.95
CA LEU A 190 -5.77 -22.67 8.94
C LEU A 190 -5.98 -21.22 8.52
N LYS A 191 -5.86 -20.96 7.23
CA LYS A 191 -6.07 -19.64 6.62
C LYS A 191 -7.27 -19.73 5.70
N ILE A 192 -8.36 -19.05 6.01
CA ILE A 192 -9.57 -18.97 5.16
C ILE A 192 -9.96 -17.53 4.91
N GLY A 193 -10.52 -17.24 3.74
CA GLY A 193 -10.87 -15.88 3.39
C GLY A 193 -11.59 -15.77 2.06
N TYR A 194 -11.95 -14.54 1.70
CA TYR A 194 -12.64 -14.23 0.46
C TYR A 194 -12.21 -12.87 -0.09
N HIS A 195 -12.26 -12.74 -1.42
CA HIS A 195 -11.93 -11.53 -2.17
C HIS A 195 -13.19 -10.89 -2.73
N ILE A 196 -13.31 -9.59 -2.52
CA ILE A 196 -14.36 -8.72 -3.06
C ILE A 196 -13.76 -7.46 -3.68
N LYS A 197 -14.62 -6.70 -4.35
CA LYS A 197 -14.37 -5.31 -4.76
C LYS A 197 -15.31 -4.39 -4.02
N GLU A 198 -14.82 -3.23 -3.65
CA GLU A 198 -15.61 -2.16 -3.06
C GLU A 198 -15.24 -0.83 -3.73
N TYR A 199 -16.11 0.17 -3.60
CA TYR A 199 -15.91 1.49 -4.18
C TYR A 199 -15.85 2.54 -3.09
N ASP A 200 -14.75 3.30 -3.06
CA ASP A 200 -14.58 4.45 -2.20
C ASP A 200 -15.07 5.71 -2.92
N ALA A 201 -16.24 6.22 -2.51
CA ALA A 201 -16.83 7.43 -3.09
C ALA A 201 -16.03 8.71 -2.78
N GLN A 202 -15.22 8.73 -1.71
CA GLN A 202 -14.38 9.89 -1.38
C GLN A 202 -13.16 9.94 -2.29
N ARG A 203 -12.53 8.78 -2.53
CA ARG A 203 -11.37 8.64 -3.42
C ARG A 203 -11.76 8.57 -4.90
N ASP A 204 -13.02 8.28 -5.22
CA ASP A 204 -13.52 7.92 -6.56
C ASP A 204 -12.72 6.76 -7.16
N LEU A 205 -12.59 5.68 -6.38
CA LEU A 205 -11.73 4.54 -6.71
C LEU A 205 -12.38 3.22 -6.32
N GLU A 206 -12.38 2.26 -7.25
CA GLU A 206 -12.64 0.86 -6.94
C GLU A 206 -11.35 0.23 -6.41
N TYR A 207 -11.44 -0.48 -5.28
CA TYR A 207 -10.34 -1.23 -4.71
C TYR A 207 -10.73 -2.69 -4.48
N HIS A 208 -9.71 -3.52 -4.36
CA HIS A 208 -9.84 -4.93 -4.04
C HIS A 208 -9.60 -5.14 -2.54
N LEU A 209 -10.34 -6.08 -1.95
CA LEU A 209 -10.23 -6.43 -0.54
C LEU A 209 -10.23 -7.94 -0.36
N ILE A 210 -9.19 -8.47 0.30
CA ILE A 210 -9.22 -9.82 0.88
C ILE A 210 -9.57 -9.71 2.36
N CYS A 211 -10.73 -10.25 2.73
CA CYS A 211 -11.12 -10.49 4.12
C CYS A 211 -10.69 -11.91 4.50
N ALA A 212 -9.81 -12.04 5.49
CA ALA A 212 -9.17 -13.30 5.83
C ALA A 212 -9.09 -13.56 7.34
N PHE A 213 -9.13 -14.84 7.71
CA PHE A 213 -8.94 -15.33 9.05
C PHE A 213 -7.76 -16.30 9.05
N THR A 214 -6.80 -16.08 9.95
CA THR A 214 -5.70 -16.98 10.22
C THR A 214 -5.90 -17.54 11.62
N ILE A 215 -6.11 -18.85 11.73
CA ILE A 215 -6.59 -19.51 12.94
C ILE A 215 -5.46 -20.40 13.49
N ALA A 216 -5.08 -20.13 14.74
CA ALA A 216 -4.07 -20.87 15.50
C ALA A 216 -4.59 -21.12 16.92
N ASP A 217 -4.63 -22.37 17.35
CA ASP A 217 -5.20 -22.77 18.64
C ASP A 217 -6.59 -22.17 18.91
N ASN A 218 -6.71 -21.36 19.95
CA ASN A 218 -7.91 -20.62 20.32
C ASN A 218 -7.84 -19.14 19.94
N THR A 219 -6.93 -18.76 19.05
CA THR A 219 -6.76 -17.38 18.59
C THR A 219 -7.01 -17.25 17.08
N VAL A 220 -7.52 -16.10 16.69
CA VAL A 220 -7.74 -15.76 15.29
C VAL A 220 -7.11 -14.41 15.03
N LEU A 221 -6.18 -14.35 14.09
CA LEU A 221 -5.77 -13.11 13.47
C LEU A 221 -6.73 -12.84 12.31
N GLN A 222 -7.60 -11.86 12.47
CA GLN A 222 -8.43 -11.33 11.39
C GLN A 222 -7.61 -10.33 10.59
N ASN A 223 -7.59 -10.49 9.26
CA ASN A 223 -6.71 -9.78 8.35
C ASN A 223 -7.54 -9.18 7.22
N PHE A 224 -7.24 -7.94 6.87
CA PHE A 224 -7.81 -7.26 5.72
C PHE A 224 -6.67 -6.75 4.86
N PHE A 225 -6.65 -7.17 3.59
CA PHE A 225 -5.67 -6.73 2.59
C PHE A 225 -6.38 -5.88 1.55
N TYR A 226 -6.18 -4.57 1.62
CA TYR A 226 -6.71 -3.62 0.64
C TYR A 226 -5.65 -3.35 -0.40
N PHE A 227 -6.04 -3.28 -1.67
CA PHE A 227 -5.15 -2.90 -2.75
C PHE A 227 -5.91 -2.28 -3.91
N ASP A 228 -5.39 -1.19 -4.44
CA ASP A 228 -6.07 -0.39 -5.46
C ASP A 228 -5.96 -1.01 -6.88
N ASN A 229 -4.97 -1.86 -7.15
CA ASN A 229 -4.73 -2.44 -8.48
C ASN A 229 -4.82 -3.96 -8.45
N GLU A 230 -5.62 -4.56 -9.34
CA GLU A 230 -5.79 -6.01 -9.46
C GLU A 230 -4.48 -6.82 -9.51
N LYS A 231 -3.42 -6.26 -10.12
CA LYS A 231 -2.09 -6.90 -10.19
C LYS A 231 -1.49 -7.19 -8.81
N ASP A 232 -1.89 -6.43 -7.79
CA ASP A 232 -1.42 -6.58 -6.40
C ASP A 232 -2.11 -7.74 -5.67
N LEU A 233 -3.00 -8.51 -6.33
CA LEU A 233 -3.61 -9.70 -5.75
C LEU A 233 -2.56 -10.72 -5.28
N GLU A 234 -1.50 -10.92 -6.07
CA GLU A 234 -0.43 -11.83 -5.70
C GLU A 234 0.32 -11.33 -4.46
N TRP A 235 0.61 -10.02 -4.39
CA TRP A 235 1.17 -9.39 -3.20
C TRP A 235 0.32 -9.66 -1.95
N ALA A 236 -1.00 -9.49 -2.04
CA ALA A 236 -1.90 -9.69 -0.90
C ALA A 236 -1.87 -11.15 -0.40
N LEU A 237 -1.91 -12.11 -1.33
CA LEU A 237 -1.87 -13.53 -1.00
C LEU A 237 -0.51 -13.98 -0.43
N GLU A 238 0.59 -13.50 -0.99
CA GLU A 238 1.93 -13.79 -0.48
C GLU A 238 2.17 -13.15 0.89
N THR A 239 1.66 -11.95 1.11
CA THR A 239 1.71 -11.30 2.43
C THR A 239 0.90 -12.08 3.47
N TRP A 240 -0.26 -12.62 3.09
CA TRP A 240 -1.05 -13.46 3.98
C TRP A 240 -0.34 -14.77 4.38
N LYS A 241 0.39 -15.40 3.45
CA LYS A 241 1.22 -16.58 3.73
C LYS A 241 2.39 -16.29 4.70
N LYS A 242 2.86 -15.04 4.71
CA LYS A 242 3.95 -14.55 5.57
C LYS A 242 3.53 -14.23 7.01
N ILE A 243 2.27 -14.49 7.37
CA ILE A 243 1.82 -14.48 8.76
C ILE A 243 2.11 -15.83 9.40
N SER A 244 2.83 -15.79 10.53
CA SER A 244 3.28 -16.96 11.28
C SER A 244 2.78 -16.92 12.72
N TYR A 245 2.67 -18.11 13.32
CA TYR A 245 2.36 -18.32 14.73
C TYR A 245 3.40 -19.28 15.32
N LYS A 246 3.85 -18.97 16.53
CA LYS A 246 4.75 -19.78 17.32
C LYS A 246 3.98 -20.40 18.48
N GLU A 247 3.98 -21.73 18.52
CA GLU A 247 3.48 -22.54 19.64
C GLU A 247 4.34 -22.39 20.90
#